data_AF-A0A316X2C2-F1
#
_entry.id   AF-A0A316X2C2-F1
#
_cell.length_a   1.000
_cell.length_b   1.000
_cell.length_c   1.000
_cell.angle_alpha   90.00
_cell.angle_beta   90.00
_cell.angle_gamma   90.00
#
_symmetry.space_group_name_H-M   'P 1'
#
loop_
_entity.id
_entity.type
_entity.pdbx_description
1 polymer ?
#
loop_
_entity_poly.entity_id
_entity_poly.type
_entity_poly.pdbx_seq_one_letter_code
_entity_poly.pdbx_strand_id
1 'polypeptide(L)'
;MFYNINGIPSESPSEEKFFITENIIKDFIFKEGDLTLEIENICIRLRNKIAISIFGKVENLHFLNSCPIFPFVAYAGIDAEIRISKLEFEKTYSEIEDKKTLNKLLYYYDVENLISSIQNSVLETKYLVGNFYKLLNENNFLVAENYTIVDNGIQYASGPIVVNITSIVNYLFINLYSQLDFVTKLAYEIENLNLDFEKYPKLKSKDILYGDQKKIKLAYYPNSLFEFSNDIKIIMYLRNEIVHNASIDSIPKVYQVIKDKKVIEKFILLPDFENGIIKVFKNRRRFFNDDVKLNEILPAMITDFWMRLKLTLENIEFL
;
A
#
# COMPACT_ATOMS: atom_id res chain seq x y z
N MET A 1 -14.60 -20.99 -2.77
CA MET A 1 -15.31 -19.85 -3.39
C MET A 1 -14.29 -19.01 -4.12
N PHE A 2 -14.59 -18.59 -5.33
CA PHE A 2 -13.76 -17.70 -6.15
C PHE A 2 -14.43 -16.33 -6.21
N TYR A 3 -13.67 -15.27 -5.95
CA TYR A 3 -14.10 -13.88 -6.05
C TYR A 3 -13.63 -13.30 -7.38
N ASN A 4 -14.58 -13.03 -8.26
CA ASN A 4 -14.32 -12.70 -9.66
C ASN A 4 -14.37 -11.18 -9.90
N ILE A 5 -13.85 -10.73 -11.05
CA ILE A 5 -13.77 -9.30 -11.36
C ILE A 5 -15.16 -8.71 -11.58
N ASN A 6 -16.09 -9.49 -12.10
CA ASN A 6 -17.48 -9.09 -12.34
C ASN A 6 -18.33 -8.98 -11.05
N GLY A 7 -17.75 -9.24 -9.87
CA GLY A 7 -18.46 -9.12 -8.60
C GLY A 7 -19.48 -10.24 -8.35
N ILE A 8 -19.39 -11.38 -9.06
CA ILE A 8 -20.23 -12.56 -8.84
C ILE A 8 -19.36 -13.74 -8.40
N PRO A 9 -19.61 -14.35 -7.23
CA PRO A 9 -18.80 -15.45 -6.76
C PRO A 9 -19.07 -16.73 -7.56
N SER A 10 -18.08 -17.62 -7.67
CA SER A 10 -18.23 -18.92 -8.32
C SER A 10 -17.64 -20.07 -7.49
N GLU A 11 -18.15 -21.28 -7.70
CA GLU A 11 -17.65 -22.50 -7.05
C GLU A 11 -16.43 -23.09 -7.76
N SER A 12 -16.29 -22.84 -9.06
CA SER A 12 -15.14 -23.18 -9.89
C SER A 12 -14.41 -21.92 -10.35
N PRO A 13 -13.11 -22.03 -10.72
CA PRO A 13 -12.38 -20.91 -11.30
C PRO A 13 -13.11 -20.35 -12.52
N SER A 14 -13.16 -19.02 -12.65
CA SER A 14 -13.66 -18.37 -13.86
C SER A 14 -12.66 -18.53 -15.02
N GLU A 15 -13.13 -18.33 -16.24
CA GLU A 15 -12.25 -18.23 -17.42
C GLU A 15 -11.48 -16.89 -17.45
N GLU A 16 -11.76 -15.98 -16.52
CA GLU A 16 -11.10 -14.69 -16.42
C GLU A 16 -9.65 -14.85 -15.92
N LYS A 17 -8.79 -13.90 -16.28
CA LYS A 17 -7.37 -13.94 -15.92
C LYS A 17 -7.13 -13.75 -14.41
N PHE A 18 -7.98 -12.96 -13.76
CA PHE A 18 -7.85 -12.63 -12.35
C PHE A 18 -9.06 -13.10 -11.53
N PHE A 19 -8.76 -13.73 -10.40
CA PHE A 19 -9.71 -14.01 -9.34
C PHE A 19 -8.95 -14.12 -8.01
N ILE A 20 -9.67 -13.99 -6.90
CA ILE A 20 -9.14 -14.17 -5.55
C ILE A 20 -9.83 -15.35 -4.88
N THR A 21 -9.08 -16.14 -4.13
CA THR A 21 -9.61 -17.18 -3.24
C THR A 21 -9.14 -16.99 -1.82
N GLU A 22 -9.89 -17.46 -0.84
CA GLU A 22 -9.43 -17.58 0.56
C GLU A 22 -8.97 -19.01 0.86
N ASN A 23 -7.86 -19.13 1.57
CA ASN A 23 -7.43 -20.42 2.13
C ASN A 23 -8.04 -20.68 3.51
N ILE A 24 -7.65 -21.80 4.14
CA ILE A 24 -8.19 -22.26 5.44
C ILE A 24 -7.94 -21.26 6.58
N ILE A 25 -6.85 -20.47 6.50
CA ILE A 25 -6.51 -19.45 7.50
C ILE A 25 -7.05 -18.06 7.15
N LYS A 26 -7.96 -17.95 6.17
CA LYS A 26 -8.54 -16.70 5.65
C LYS A 26 -7.51 -15.75 5.04
N ASP A 27 -6.39 -16.28 4.56
CA ASP A 27 -5.48 -15.51 3.74
C ASP A 27 -5.97 -15.46 2.29
N PHE A 28 -5.76 -14.33 1.64
CA PHE A 28 -6.16 -14.12 0.24
C PHE A 28 -5.06 -14.61 -0.69
N ILE A 29 -5.45 -15.41 -1.67
CA ILE A 29 -4.57 -15.92 -2.73
C ILE A 29 -5.06 -15.32 -4.04
N PHE A 30 -4.22 -14.50 -4.67
CA PHE A 30 -4.53 -13.94 -5.98
C PHE A 30 -4.05 -14.93 -7.04
N LYS A 31 -4.83 -15.10 -8.11
CA LYS A 31 -4.44 -15.97 -9.21
C LYS A 31 -3.16 -15.48 -9.91
N GLU A 32 -3.03 -14.17 -10.09
CA GLU A 32 -1.90 -13.50 -10.70
C GLU A 32 -1.71 -12.11 -10.08
N GLY A 33 -0.53 -11.52 -10.26
CA GLY A 33 -0.25 -10.14 -9.85
C GLY A 33 0.12 -9.93 -8.38
N ASP A 34 0.05 -10.97 -7.52
CA ASP A 34 0.60 -10.90 -6.16
C ASP A 34 2.13 -10.91 -6.19
N LEU A 35 2.74 -9.80 -5.78
CA LEU A 35 4.19 -9.62 -5.69
C LEU A 35 4.66 -9.41 -4.24
N THR A 36 3.80 -9.70 -3.25
CA THR A 36 4.09 -9.44 -1.83
C THR A 36 5.33 -10.19 -1.35
N LEU A 37 5.51 -11.45 -1.77
CA LEU A 37 6.69 -12.25 -1.41
C LEU A 37 7.98 -11.73 -2.05
N GLU A 38 7.94 -11.32 -3.31
CA GLU A 38 9.09 -10.77 -4.02
C GLU A 38 9.56 -9.48 -3.37
N ILE A 39 8.62 -8.59 -3.04
CA ILE A 39 8.89 -7.34 -2.34
C ILE A 39 9.47 -7.62 -0.95
N GLU A 40 8.89 -8.57 -0.21
CA GLU A 40 9.40 -9.00 1.11
C GLU A 40 10.86 -9.43 1.04
N ASN A 41 11.19 -10.27 0.06
CA ASN A 41 12.55 -10.75 -0.14
C ASN A 41 13.54 -9.61 -0.47
N ILE A 42 13.13 -8.62 -1.26
CA ILE A 42 13.96 -7.44 -1.55
C ILE A 42 14.19 -6.63 -0.27
N CYS A 43 13.13 -6.40 0.52
CA CYS A 43 13.22 -5.68 1.79
C CYS A 43 14.18 -6.36 2.79
N ILE A 44 14.17 -7.70 2.88
CA ILE A 44 15.13 -8.46 3.70
C ILE A 44 16.58 -8.22 3.23
N ARG A 45 16.83 -8.23 1.92
CA ARG A 45 18.18 -7.96 1.38
C ARG A 45 18.62 -6.51 1.61
N LEU A 46 17.71 -5.55 1.49
CA LEU A 46 17.96 -4.14 1.81
C LEU A 46 18.40 -3.95 3.27
N ARG A 47 17.75 -4.63 4.23
CA ARG A 47 18.17 -4.62 5.64
C ARG A 47 19.60 -5.10 5.81
N ASN A 48 19.93 -6.24 5.19
CA ASN A 48 21.29 -6.79 5.24
C ASN A 48 22.31 -5.82 4.66
N LYS A 49 21.98 -5.15 3.55
CA LYS A 49 22.85 -4.15 2.93
C LYS A 49 23.09 -2.93 3.84
N ILE A 50 22.04 -2.42 4.48
CA ILE A 50 22.18 -1.31 5.44
C ILE A 50 23.02 -1.76 6.64
N ALA A 51 22.79 -2.98 7.14
CA ALA A 51 23.59 -3.55 8.23
C ALA A 51 25.07 -3.65 7.86
N ILE A 52 25.39 -4.14 6.65
CA ILE A 52 26.78 -4.17 6.14
C ILE A 52 27.35 -2.76 6.04
N SER A 53 26.57 -1.77 5.60
CA SER A 53 27.05 -0.39 5.44
C SER A 53 27.38 0.27 6.78
N ILE A 54 26.60 0.01 7.84
CA ILE A 54 26.76 0.63 9.17
C ILE A 54 27.74 -0.15 10.06
N PHE A 55 27.71 -1.48 9.99
CA PHE A 55 28.45 -2.39 10.89
C PHE A 55 29.57 -3.18 10.19
N GLY A 56 29.73 -3.05 8.88
CA GLY A 56 30.74 -3.75 8.05
C GLY A 56 30.37 -5.19 7.69
N LYS A 57 29.65 -5.89 8.57
CA LYS A 57 29.21 -7.28 8.41
C LYS A 57 27.87 -7.50 9.09
N VAL A 58 27.02 -8.38 8.56
CA VAL A 58 25.71 -8.68 9.14
C VAL A 58 25.85 -9.37 10.50
N GLU A 59 26.88 -10.21 10.67
CA GLU A 59 27.15 -10.92 11.93
C GLU A 59 27.41 -9.97 13.10
N ASN A 60 27.97 -8.78 12.83
CA ASN A 60 28.19 -7.77 13.86
C ASN A 60 26.85 -7.24 14.41
N LEU A 61 25.86 -7.03 13.54
CA LEU A 61 24.51 -6.67 13.96
C LEU A 61 23.86 -7.81 14.76
N HIS A 62 23.97 -9.06 14.30
CA HIS A 62 23.41 -10.21 15.02
C HIS A 62 24.00 -10.38 16.43
N PHE A 63 25.31 -10.17 16.57
CA PHE A 63 25.97 -10.17 17.87
C PHE A 63 25.40 -9.08 18.78
N LEU A 64 25.27 -7.85 18.28
CA LEU A 64 24.69 -6.73 19.03
C LEU A 64 23.21 -6.94 19.39
N ASN A 65 22.44 -7.60 18.52
CA ASN A 65 21.05 -7.95 18.79
C ASN A 65 20.90 -9.03 19.88
N SER A 66 21.97 -9.74 20.20
CA SER A 66 22.00 -10.69 21.32
C SER A 66 22.27 -10.01 22.66
N CYS A 67 22.61 -8.71 22.67
CA CYS A 67 22.87 -7.95 23.89
C CYS A 67 21.56 -7.49 24.55
N PRO A 68 21.51 -7.34 25.89
CA PRO A 68 20.32 -6.86 26.60
C PRO A 68 19.83 -5.46 26.20
N ILE A 69 20.69 -4.66 25.54
CA ILE A 69 20.34 -3.34 25.03
C ILE A 69 19.40 -3.42 23.81
N PHE A 70 19.34 -4.58 23.13
CA PHE A 70 18.62 -4.77 21.88
C PHE A 70 17.15 -4.31 21.95
N PRO A 71 16.32 -4.75 22.93
CA PRO A 71 14.93 -4.34 22.96
C PRO A 71 14.77 -2.82 23.10
N PHE A 72 15.67 -2.16 23.84
CA PHE A 72 15.68 -0.70 23.93
C PHE A 72 15.96 -0.05 22.57
N VAL A 73 17.02 -0.47 21.87
CA VAL A 73 17.41 0.19 20.61
C VAL A 73 16.49 -0.13 19.44
N ALA A 74 15.88 -1.32 19.42
CA ALA A 74 15.05 -1.77 18.30
C ALA A 74 13.60 -1.28 18.39
N TYR A 75 13.08 -1.12 19.60
CA TYR A 75 11.64 -0.99 19.81
C TYR A 75 11.24 0.26 20.60
N ALA A 76 12.13 0.87 21.40
CA ALA A 76 11.73 2.01 22.21
C ALA A 76 11.32 3.22 21.35
N GLY A 77 10.06 3.64 21.48
CA GLY A 77 9.50 4.74 20.68
C GLY A 77 9.14 4.37 19.24
N ILE A 78 9.29 3.10 18.86
CA ILE A 78 8.94 2.55 17.54
C ILE A 78 7.80 1.53 17.68
N ASP A 79 7.86 0.69 18.72
CA ASP A 79 6.94 -0.43 18.95
C ASP A 79 6.27 -0.33 20.34
N ALA A 80 5.01 -0.73 20.40
CA ALA A 80 4.20 -0.66 21.62
C ALA A 80 4.61 -1.65 22.72
N GLU A 81 5.40 -2.67 22.39
CA GLU A 81 5.92 -3.67 23.33
C GLU A 81 6.94 -3.05 24.32
N ILE A 82 7.59 -1.94 23.96
CA ILE A 82 8.47 -1.19 24.86
C ILE A 82 7.79 0.08 25.35
N ARG A 83 7.16 -0.03 26.51
CA ARG A 83 6.43 1.05 27.19
C ARG A 83 7.36 1.94 27.99
N ILE A 84 8.11 2.79 27.31
CA ILE A 84 8.92 3.83 27.96
C ILE A 84 8.50 5.22 27.52
N SER A 85 8.57 6.17 28.45
CA SER A 85 8.39 7.59 28.15
C SER A 85 9.62 8.19 27.47
N LYS A 86 9.44 9.35 26.84
CA LYS A 86 10.55 10.13 26.27
C LYS A 86 11.62 10.46 27.33
N LEU A 87 11.21 10.81 28.55
CA LEU A 87 12.15 11.14 29.63
C LEU A 87 12.98 9.93 30.06
N GLU A 88 12.35 8.76 30.14
CA GLU A 88 13.05 7.50 30.43
C GLU A 88 14.01 7.13 29.31
N PHE A 89 13.60 7.28 28.04
CA PHE A 89 14.48 7.07 26.89
C PHE A 89 15.73 7.97 26.98
N GLU A 90 15.56 9.26 27.22
CA GLU A 90 16.66 10.22 27.33
C GLU A 90 17.60 9.88 28.48
N LYS A 91 17.06 9.47 29.63
CA LYS A 91 17.84 9.02 30.78
C LYS A 91 18.65 7.76 30.45
N THR A 92 18.00 6.70 29.95
CA THR A 92 18.68 5.45 29.57
C THR A 92 19.73 5.69 28.49
N TYR A 93 19.41 6.49 27.48
CA TYR A 93 20.36 6.90 26.45
C TYR A 93 21.58 7.58 27.07
N SER A 94 21.41 8.43 28.10
CA SER A 94 22.52 9.13 28.77
C SER A 94 23.43 8.21 29.60
N GLU A 95 22.88 7.18 30.22
CA GLU A 95 23.59 6.25 31.13
C GLU A 95 24.49 5.24 30.38
N ILE A 96 24.22 4.94 29.12
CA ILE A 96 25.01 3.98 28.33
C ILE A 96 26.34 4.61 27.88
N GLU A 97 27.47 4.02 28.25
CA GLU A 97 28.80 4.58 27.95
C GLU A 97 29.20 4.47 26.47
N ASP A 98 28.96 3.32 25.82
CA ASP A 98 29.30 3.11 24.40
C ASP A 98 28.29 3.81 23.48
N LYS A 99 28.43 5.13 23.40
CA LYS A 99 27.56 5.99 22.57
C LYS A 99 27.64 5.65 21.10
N LYS A 100 28.83 5.30 20.60
CA LYS A 100 29.03 5.11 19.17
C LYS A 100 28.28 3.88 18.67
N THR A 101 28.38 2.77 19.39
CA THR A 101 27.62 1.55 19.07
C THR A 101 26.12 1.76 19.25
N LEU A 102 25.72 2.44 20.33
CA LEU A 102 24.32 2.79 20.58
C LEU A 102 23.72 3.62 19.44
N ASN A 103 24.40 4.68 19.02
CA ASN A 103 23.95 5.57 17.95
C ASN A 103 23.82 4.84 16.61
N LYS A 104 24.75 3.91 16.32
CA LYS A 104 24.65 3.04 15.13
C LYS A 104 23.41 2.17 15.16
N LEU A 105 23.13 1.53 16.30
CA LEU A 105 21.97 0.65 16.46
C LEU A 105 20.67 1.44 16.33
N LEU A 106 20.54 2.56 17.04
CA LEU A 106 19.36 3.41 16.96
C LEU A 106 19.11 3.89 15.52
N TYR A 107 20.14 4.40 14.84
CA TYR A 107 20.01 4.84 13.45
C TYR A 107 19.67 3.69 12.50
N TYR A 108 20.27 2.50 12.69
CA TYR A 108 19.92 1.32 11.90
C TYR A 108 18.42 1.01 12.02
N TYR A 109 17.88 0.99 13.23
CA TYR A 109 16.45 0.70 13.45
C TYR A 109 15.52 1.82 12.97
N ASP A 110 15.95 3.08 12.98
CA ASP A 110 15.22 4.18 12.34
C ASP A 110 15.07 3.95 10.82
N VAL A 111 16.14 3.52 10.14
CA VAL A 111 16.11 3.23 8.70
C VAL A 111 15.35 1.92 8.42
N GLU A 112 15.55 0.91 9.25
CA GLU A 112 14.82 -0.37 9.17
C GLU A 112 13.30 -0.15 9.27
N ASN A 113 12.85 0.77 10.13
CA ASN A 113 11.45 1.10 10.27
C ASN A 113 10.83 1.70 8.99
N LEU A 114 11.62 2.37 8.15
CA LEU A 114 11.17 2.80 6.81
C LEU A 114 10.88 1.58 5.91
N ILE A 115 11.72 0.55 5.96
CA ILE A 115 11.52 -0.72 5.24
C ILE A 115 10.28 -1.45 5.77
N SER A 116 10.16 -1.55 7.10
CA SER A 116 8.99 -2.16 7.75
C SER A 116 7.68 -1.47 7.37
N SER A 117 7.68 -0.14 7.23
CA SER A 117 6.51 0.63 6.76
C SER A 117 6.10 0.25 5.33
N ILE A 118 7.07 -0.02 4.44
CA ILE A 118 6.80 -0.48 3.06
C ILE A 118 6.20 -1.90 3.07
N GLN A 119 6.78 -2.82 3.85
CA GLN A 119 6.27 -4.19 3.93
C GLN A 119 4.84 -4.25 4.49
N ASN A 120 4.61 -3.54 5.59
CA ASN A 120 3.28 -3.47 6.21
C ASN A 120 2.24 -2.88 5.26
N SER A 121 2.57 -1.80 4.55
CA SER A 121 1.64 -1.17 3.59
C SER A 121 1.38 -2.02 2.35
N VAL A 122 2.37 -2.77 1.85
CA VAL A 122 2.18 -3.74 0.75
C VAL A 122 1.28 -4.90 1.19
N LEU A 123 1.51 -5.46 2.37
CA LEU A 123 0.66 -6.52 2.91
C LEU A 123 -0.77 -6.02 3.17
N GLU A 124 -0.92 -4.82 3.72
CA GLU A 124 -2.20 -4.17 3.92
C GLU A 124 -2.94 -3.96 2.59
N THR A 125 -2.25 -3.57 1.52
CA THR A 125 -2.82 -3.46 0.17
C THR A 125 -3.41 -4.80 -0.29
N LYS A 126 -2.68 -5.91 -0.10
CA LYS A 126 -3.16 -7.26 -0.42
C LYS A 126 -4.49 -7.55 0.28
N TYR A 127 -4.57 -7.29 1.58
CA TYR A 127 -5.78 -7.52 2.36
C TYR A 127 -6.92 -6.57 2.01
N LEU A 128 -6.65 -5.30 1.68
CA LEU A 128 -7.68 -4.37 1.24
C LEU A 128 -8.30 -4.80 -0.09
N VAL A 129 -7.47 -5.20 -1.06
CA VAL A 129 -7.94 -5.73 -2.35
C VAL A 129 -8.75 -7.01 -2.16
N GLY A 130 -8.24 -7.96 -1.36
CA GLY A 130 -8.96 -9.20 -1.05
C GLY A 130 -10.33 -8.95 -0.40
N ASN A 131 -10.37 -8.10 0.62
CA ASN A 131 -11.63 -7.73 1.30
C ASN A 131 -12.59 -6.98 0.37
N PHE A 132 -12.09 -6.11 -0.50
CA PHE A 132 -12.90 -5.43 -1.51
C PHE A 132 -13.62 -6.44 -2.41
N TYR A 133 -12.89 -7.38 -3.02
CA TYR A 133 -13.48 -8.39 -3.89
C TYR A 133 -14.41 -9.33 -3.13
N LYS A 134 -14.04 -9.76 -1.93
CA LYS A 134 -14.90 -10.58 -1.08
C LYS A 134 -16.25 -9.90 -0.82
N LEU A 135 -16.23 -8.66 -0.33
CA LEU A 135 -17.47 -7.93 -0.03
C LEU A 135 -18.30 -7.66 -1.29
N LEU A 136 -17.65 -7.29 -2.40
CA LEU A 136 -18.35 -7.08 -3.67
C LEU A 136 -19.05 -8.35 -4.13
N ASN A 137 -18.38 -9.49 -4.06
CA ASN A 137 -18.89 -10.78 -4.53
C ASN A 137 -19.99 -11.35 -3.61
N GLU A 138 -19.74 -11.43 -2.30
CA GLU A 138 -20.63 -12.14 -1.36
C GLU A 138 -21.93 -11.40 -1.04
N ASN A 139 -21.97 -10.06 -1.17
CA ASN A 139 -23.13 -9.28 -0.75
C ASN A 139 -24.12 -9.07 -1.88
N ASN A 140 -25.42 -9.25 -1.59
CA ASN A 140 -26.49 -8.81 -2.47
C ASN A 140 -27.00 -7.45 -1.99
N PHE A 141 -26.85 -6.41 -2.83
CA PHE A 141 -27.10 -5.04 -2.38
C PHE A 141 -28.53 -4.54 -2.63
N LEU A 142 -29.22 -5.10 -3.63
CA LEU A 142 -30.62 -4.75 -3.96
C LEU A 142 -31.57 -5.94 -3.96
N VAL A 143 -31.04 -7.16 -4.07
CA VAL A 143 -31.84 -8.38 -4.17
C VAL A 143 -31.75 -9.12 -2.84
N ALA A 144 -32.74 -8.93 -1.96
CA ALA A 144 -32.95 -9.88 -0.89
C ALA A 144 -33.68 -11.09 -1.48
N GLU A 145 -33.13 -12.29 -1.32
CA GLU A 145 -33.77 -13.52 -1.79
C GLU A 145 -35.22 -13.56 -1.29
N ASN A 146 -36.16 -13.59 -2.25
CA ASN A 146 -37.62 -13.68 -2.05
C ASN A 146 -38.38 -12.41 -1.63
N TYR A 147 -37.74 -11.24 -1.54
CA TYR A 147 -38.42 -10.00 -1.08
C TYR A 147 -38.48 -8.86 -2.11
N THR A 148 -37.74 -8.94 -3.22
CA THR A 148 -37.65 -7.83 -4.19
C THR A 148 -37.83 -8.35 -5.60
N ILE A 149 -38.90 -7.92 -6.29
CA ILE A 149 -39.02 -8.06 -7.74
C ILE A 149 -38.18 -6.94 -8.34
N VAL A 150 -37.16 -7.30 -9.11
CA VAL A 150 -36.26 -6.34 -9.72
C VAL A 150 -36.26 -6.52 -11.24
N ASP A 151 -36.55 -5.43 -11.97
CA ASP A 151 -36.57 -5.43 -13.42
C ASP A 151 -35.17 -5.59 -14.01
N ASN A 152 -35.10 -6.12 -15.24
CA ASN A 152 -33.85 -6.18 -15.99
C ASN A 152 -33.28 -4.77 -16.21
N GLY A 153 -31.95 -4.64 -16.11
CA GLY A 153 -31.25 -3.38 -16.32
C GLY A 153 -30.15 -3.13 -15.29
N ILE A 154 -29.68 -1.88 -15.23
CA ILE A 154 -28.66 -1.44 -14.29
C ILE A 154 -29.33 -0.67 -13.15
N GLN A 155 -29.04 -1.07 -11.93
CA GLN A 155 -29.49 -0.39 -10.72
C GLN A 155 -28.32 -0.16 -9.77
N TYR A 156 -28.42 0.80 -8.86
CA TYR A 156 -27.39 1.02 -7.85
C TYR A 156 -27.96 0.92 -6.44
N ALA A 157 -27.13 0.43 -5.53
CA ALA A 157 -27.38 0.46 -4.10
C ALA A 157 -26.54 1.53 -3.42
N SER A 158 -27.06 2.05 -2.32
CA SER A 158 -26.30 2.77 -1.30
C SER A 158 -26.78 2.30 0.08
N GLY A 159 -25.89 2.31 1.07
CA GLY A 159 -26.21 1.81 2.41
C GLY A 159 -24.97 1.33 3.16
N PRO A 160 -25.14 0.73 4.35
CA PRO A 160 -24.03 0.40 5.24
C PRO A 160 -22.94 -0.48 4.60
N ILE A 161 -23.33 -1.49 3.83
CA ILE A 161 -22.39 -2.39 3.14
C ILE A 161 -21.61 -1.63 2.05
N VAL A 162 -22.30 -0.78 1.29
CA VAL A 162 -21.68 0.06 0.24
C VAL A 162 -20.72 1.09 0.84
N VAL A 163 -21.08 1.67 1.99
CA VAL A 163 -20.19 2.55 2.76
C VAL A 163 -18.94 1.80 3.19
N ASN A 164 -19.06 0.57 3.69
CA ASN A 164 -17.91 -0.25 4.08
C ASN A 164 -16.97 -0.54 2.89
N ILE A 165 -17.52 -0.96 1.75
CA ILE A 165 -16.74 -1.19 0.52
C ILE A 165 -16.02 0.10 0.08
N THR A 166 -16.73 1.23 0.12
CA THR A 166 -16.15 2.52 -0.26
C THR A 166 -15.04 2.95 0.68
N SER A 167 -15.15 2.70 1.99
CA SER A 167 -14.08 2.96 2.96
C SER A 167 -12.82 2.14 2.66
N ILE A 168 -12.98 0.87 2.28
CA ILE A 168 -11.85 0.01 1.89
C ILE A 168 -11.17 0.57 0.63
N VAL A 169 -11.95 0.95 -0.39
CA VAL A 169 -11.43 1.55 -1.62
C VAL A 169 -10.73 2.88 -1.33
N ASN A 170 -11.33 3.74 -0.52
CA ASN A 170 -10.74 5.02 -0.15
C ASN A 170 -9.38 4.82 0.54
N TYR A 171 -9.34 3.91 1.51
CA TYR A 171 -8.12 3.63 2.25
C TYR A 171 -7.07 2.91 1.39
N LEU A 172 -7.47 2.07 0.44
CA LEU A 172 -6.56 1.47 -0.55
C LEU A 172 -5.77 2.53 -1.31
N PHE A 173 -6.42 3.55 -1.86
CA PHE A 173 -5.71 4.61 -2.59
C PHE A 173 -4.84 5.50 -1.69
N ILE A 174 -5.26 5.73 -0.44
CA ILE A 174 -4.41 6.39 0.57
C ILE A 174 -3.15 5.56 0.82
N ASN A 175 -3.30 4.25 1.05
CA ASN A 175 -2.20 3.34 1.35
C ASN A 175 -1.22 3.19 0.17
N LEU A 176 -1.71 3.10 -1.06
CA LEU A 176 -0.88 3.10 -2.27
C LEU A 176 -0.05 4.39 -2.40
N TYR A 177 -0.63 5.55 -2.12
CA TYR A 177 0.12 6.80 -2.10
C TYR A 177 1.16 6.81 -0.97
N SER A 178 0.83 6.31 0.21
CA SER A 178 1.79 6.22 1.33
C SER A 178 3.01 5.37 0.97
N GLN A 179 2.83 4.30 0.18
CA GLN A 179 3.97 3.51 -0.35
C GLN A 179 4.91 4.37 -1.21
N LEU A 180 4.37 5.28 -2.02
CA LEU A 180 5.19 6.24 -2.78
C LEU A 180 6.04 7.11 -1.83
N ASP A 181 5.44 7.64 -0.77
CA ASP A 181 6.15 8.46 0.22
C ASP A 181 7.24 7.65 0.96
N PHE A 182 6.93 6.42 1.41
CA PHE A 182 7.89 5.57 2.12
C PHE A 182 9.10 5.18 1.26
N VAL A 183 8.87 4.79 0.00
CA VAL A 183 9.94 4.43 -0.93
C VAL A 183 10.82 5.64 -1.25
N THR A 184 10.22 6.82 -1.40
CA THR A 184 10.96 8.07 -1.64
C THR A 184 11.87 8.40 -0.46
N LYS A 185 11.36 8.25 0.77
CA LYS A 185 12.17 8.43 1.98
C LYS A 185 13.32 7.43 2.05
N LEU A 186 13.03 6.16 1.84
CA LEU A 186 14.04 5.09 1.88
C LEU A 186 15.15 5.31 0.85
N ALA A 187 14.77 5.60 -0.40
CA ALA A 187 15.72 5.85 -1.48
C ALA A 187 16.63 7.05 -1.15
N TYR A 188 16.04 8.16 -0.68
CA TYR A 188 16.80 9.33 -0.29
C TYR A 188 17.73 9.07 0.90
N GLU A 189 17.28 8.30 1.90
CA GLU A 189 18.09 7.96 3.07
C GLU A 189 19.29 7.09 2.68
N ILE A 190 19.09 6.08 1.83
CA ILE A 190 20.16 5.18 1.39
C ILE A 190 21.20 5.92 0.55
N GLU A 191 20.79 6.81 -0.37
CA GLU A 191 21.72 7.64 -1.15
C GLU A 191 22.55 8.59 -0.28
N ASN A 192 22.07 8.91 0.92
CA ASN A 192 22.66 9.88 1.82
C ASN A 192 22.94 9.28 3.20
N LEU A 193 23.21 7.98 3.29
CA LEU A 193 23.31 7.26 4.55
C LEU A 193 24.29 7.96 5.52
N ASN A 194 23.91 8.10 6.79
CA ASN A 194 24.81 8.64 7.79
C ASN A 194 25.81 7.58 8.24
N LEU A 195 27.09 7.95 8.27
CA LEU A 195 28.19 7.10 8.70
C LEU A 195 29.00 7.72 9.87
N ASP A 196 28.60 8.92 10.33
CA ASP A 196 29.12 9.55 11.53
C ASP A 196 28.16 9.31 12.71
N PHE A 197 28.66 8.61 13.73
CA PHE A 197 27.90 8.15 14.88
C PHE A 197 28.46 8.67 16.21
N GLU A 198 29.28 9.72 16.18
CA GLU A 198 29.70 10.41 17.42
C GLU A 198 28.50 11.03 18.15
N LYS A 199 27.40 11.27 17.42
CA LYS A 199 26.08 11.65 17.96
C LYS A 199 25.01 10.79 17.31
N TYR A 200 23.86 10.63 17.96
CA TYR A 200 22.69 9.99 17.37
C TYR A 200 22.16 10.84 16.21
N PRO A 201 22.30 10.39 14.94
CA PRO A 201 21.88 11.19 13.80
C PRO A 201 20.36 11.18 13.60
N LYS A 202 19.83 12.27 13.05
CA LYS A 202 18.46 12.28 12.51
C LYS A 202 18.45 11.68 11.10
N LEU A 203 17.36 11.01 10.74
CA LEU A 203 17.08 10.64 9.35
C LEU A 203 17.12 11.88 8.45
N LYS A 204 17.89 11.82 7.36
CA LYS A 204 17.95 12.90 6.36
C LYS A 204 16.68 12.95 5.51
N SER A 205 15.96 11.85 5.44
CA SER A 205 14.69 11.66 4.72
C SER A 205 13.45 12.13 5.49
N LYS A 206 13.59 12.63 6.73
CA LYS A 206 12.45 12.96 7.61
C LYS A 206 11.35 13.78 6.92
N ASP A 207 11.75 14.85 6.21
CA ASP A 207 10.84 15.80 5.57
C ASP A 207 10.71 15.56 4.05
N ILE A 208 11.17 14.41 3.55
CA ILE A 208 11.08 14.03 2.14
C ILE A 208 9.74 13.34 1.88
N LEU A 209 9.03 13.78 0.85
CA LEU A 209 7.80 13.16 0.35
C LEU A 209 7.94 12.81 -1.13
N TYR A 210 6.99 12.06 -1.70
CA TYR A 210 7.03 11.64 -3.11
C TYR A 210 7.26 12.81 -4.08
N GLY A 211 6.66 13.98 -3.81
CA GLY A 211 6.88 15.19 -4.62
C GLY A 211 8.35 15.68 -4.69
N ASP A 212 9.20 15.25 -3.76
CA ASP A 212 10.64 15.53 -3.72
C ASP A 212 11.48 14.50 -4.50
N GLN A 213 10.88 13.56 -5.23
CA GLN A 213 11.57 12.52 -5.99
C GLN A 213 12.74 13.03 -6.84
N LYS A 214 12.68 14.27 -7.34
CA LYS A 214 13.77 14.92 -8.11
C LYS A 214 15.10 15.05 -7.35
N LYS A 215 15.09 14.92 -6.01
CA LYS A 215 16.29 14.94 -5.16
C LYS A 215 16.99 13.58 -5.08
N ILE A 216 16.43 12.54 -5.69
CA ILE A 216 16.91 11.16 -5.65
C ILE A 216 17.52 10.84 -7.02
N LYS A 217 18.70 10.21 -7.05
CA LYS A 217 19.36 9.82 -8.31
C LYS A 217 18.53 8.80 -9.08
N LEU A 218 17.81 7.93 -8.37
CA LEU A 218 16.92 6.92 -8.95
C LEU A 218 15.68 7.48 -9.66
N ALA A 219 15.39 8.78 -9.57
CA ALA A 219 14.18 9.39 -10.12
C ALA A 219 13.99 9.21 -11.64
N TYR A 220 15.07 8.92 -12.36
CA TYR A 220 15.08 8.81 -13.82
C TYR A 220 15.15 7.36 -14.31
N TYR A 221 15.06 6.37 -13.42
CA TYR A 221 15.06 4.97 -13.84
C TYR A 221 13.73 4.60 -14.51
N PRO A 222 13.76 4.08 -15.75
CA PRO A 222 12.54 3.64 -16.45
C PRO A 222 11.79 2.58 -15.66
N ASN A 223 10.47 2.60 -15.74
CA ASN A 223 9.56 1.69 -15.05
C ASN A 223 9.66 1.70 -13.51
N SER A 224 10.30 2.71 -12.91
CA SER A 224 10.27 2.91 -11.46
C SER A 224 8.95 3.56 -11.02
N LEU A 225 8.73 3.62 -9.71
CA LEU A 225 7.63 4.39 -9.11
C LEU A 225 7.82 5.90 -9.31
N PHE A 226 9.02 6.38 -9.66
CA PHE A 226 9.28 7.80 -9.88
C PHE A 226 8.94 8.26 -11.31
N GLU A 227 8.66 7.32 -12.21
CA GLU A 227 8.15 7.59 -13.55
C GLU A 227 6.62 7.72 -13.52
N PHE A 228 6.09 8.87 -13.94
CA PHE A 228 4.65 9.14 -13.95
C PHE A 228 3.89 8.32 -15.00
N SER A 229 3.53 7.08 -14.66
CA SER A 229 2.56 6.28 -15.41
C SER A 229 1.13 6.82 -15.25
N ASN A 230 0.21 6.40 -16.13
CA ASN A 230 -1.20 6.77 -16.01
C ASN A 230 -1.78 6.26 -14.68
N ASP A 231 -1.44 5.05 -14.27
CA ASP A 231 -1.91 4.43 -13.02
C ASP A 231 -1.42 5.20 -11.79
N ILE A 232 -0.14 5.61 -11.76
CA ILE A 232 0.38 6.44 -10.67
C ILE A 232 -0.38 7.76 -10.59
N LYS A 233 -0.63 8.44 -11.73
CA LYS A 233 -1.39 9.69 -11.74
C LYS A 233 -2.83 9.49 -11.25
N ILE A 234 -3.48 8.40 -11.62
CA ILE A 234 -4.83 8.05 -11.13
C ILE A 234 -4.80 7.83 -9.62
N ILE A 235 -3.85 7.05 -9.09
CA ILE A 235 -3.69 6.82 -7.65
C ILE A 235 -3.49 8.15 -6.91
N MET A 236 -2.59 9.00 -7.41
CA MET A 236 -2.35 10.33 -6.84
C MET A 236 -3.60 11.20 -6.85
N TYR A 237 -4.32 11.21 -7.97
CA TYR A 237 -5.55 11.97 -8.10
C TYR A 237 -6.62 11.48 -7.11
N LEU A 238 -6.90 10.18 -7.10
CA LEU A 238 -7.93 9.58 -6.27
C LEU A 238 -7.61 9.81 -4.79
N ARG A 239 -6.37 9.61 -4.35
CA ARG A 239 -5.94 9.92 -2.98
C ARG A 239 -6.19 11.38 -2.63
N ASN A 240 -5.83 12.32 -3.50
CA ASN A 240 -6.07 13.75 -3.25
C ASN A 240 -7.56 14.07 -3.18
N GLU A 241 -8.38 13.48 -4.04
CA GLU A 241 -9.83 13.62 -3.97
C GLU A 241 -10.41 13.06 -2.67
N ILE A 242 -9.96 11.89 -2.23
CA ILE A 242 -10.41 11.29 -0.97
C ILE A 242 -10.02 12.17 0.23
N VAL A 243 -8.80 12.70 0.25
CA VAL A 243 -8.33 13.55 1.36
C VAL A 243 -9.04 14.91 1.39
N HIS A 244 -9.30 15.51 0.23
CA HIS A 244 -9.87 16.87 0.16
C HIS A 244 -11.39 16.89 0.07
N ASN A 245 -12.03 15.85 -0.48
CA ASN A 245 -13.47 15.80 -0.74
C ASN A 245 -14.13 14.51 -0.21
N ALA A 246 -13.46 13.82 0.73
CA ALA A 246 -13.90 12.65 1.50
C ALA A 246 -14.16 11.35 0.72
N SER A 247 -14.41 11.40 -0.59
CA SER A 247 -14.73 10.21 -1.39
C SER A 247 -14.62 10.42 -2.90
N ILE A 248 -14.46 9.31 -3.62
CA ILE A 248 -14.38 9.26 -5.09
C ILE A 248 -15.71 9.72 -5.74
N ASP A 249 -16.85 9.29 -5.20
CA ASP A 249 -18.20 9.78 -5.56
C ASP A 249 -18.83 10.53 -4.37
N SER A 250 -19.64 11.55 -4.65
CA SER A 250 -20.49 12.26 -3.68
C SER A 250 -21.39 11.33 -2.87
N ILE A 251 -21.85 10.24 -3.47
CA ILE A 251 -22.69 9.24 -2.82
C ILE A 251 -22.05 7.89 -3.13
N PRO A 252 -21.60 7.13 -2.11
CA PRO A 252 -21.15 5.76 -2.29
C PRO A 252 -22.19 4.91 -3.02
N LYS A 253 -21.80 4.29 -4.13
CA LYS A 253 -22.68 3.43 -4.95
C LYS A 253 -21.98 2.15 -5.36
N VAL A 254 -22.73 1.05 -5.34
CA VAL A 254 -22.40 -0.17 -6.07
C VAL A 254 -23.52 -0.42 -7.07
N TYR A 255 -23.16 -0.55 -8.34
CA TYR A 255 -24.06 -0.88 -9.43
C TYR A 255 -24.22 -2.39 -9.55
N GLN A 256 -25.39 -2.83 -9.99
CA GLN A 256 -25.76 -4.22 -10.23
C GLN A 256 -26.45 -4.32 -11.59
N VAL A 257 -26.00 -5.27 -12.41
CA VAL A 257 -26.65 -5.63 -13.68
C VAL A 257 -27.58 -6.80 -13.43
N ILE A 258 -28.84 -6.61 -13.75
CA ILE A 258 -29.90 -7.61 -13.51
C ILE A 258 -30.42 -8.11 -14.84
N LYS A 259 -30.40 -9.44 -15.00
CA LYS A 259 -30.94 -10.13 -16.16
C LYS A 259 -31.65 -11.39 -15.70
N ASP A 260 -32.88 -11.57 -16.16
CA ASP A 260 -33.73 -12.71 -15.84
C ASP A 260 -33.87 -12.92 -14.31
N LYS A 261 -34.05 -11.79 -13.60
CA LYS A 261 -34.14 -11.70 -12.13
C LYS A 261 -32.88 -12.15 -11.37
N LYS A 262 -31.75 -12.27 -12.04
CA LYS A 262 -30.45 -12.60 -11.43
C LYS A 262 -29.49 -11.44 -11.57
N VAL A 263 -28.68 -11.20 -10.54
CA VAL A 263 -27.54 -10.29 -10.61
C VAL A 263 -26.43 -11.02 -11.37
N ILE A 264 -26.04 -10.50 -12.52
CA ILE A 264 -24.99 -11.08 -13.37
C ILE A 264 -23.67 -10.33 -13.28
N GLU A 265 -23.69 -9.14 -12.67
CA GLU A 265 -22.51 -8.30 -12.49
C GLU A 265 -22.73 -7.29 -11.36
N LYS A 266 -21.67 -6.95 -10.63
CA LYS A 266 -21.61 -5.87 -9.64
C LYS A 266 -20.34 -5.05 -9.83
N PHE A 267 -20.46 -3.72 -9.79
CA PHE A 267 -19.31 -2.85 -10.04
C PHE A 267 -19.40 -1.49 -9.35
N ILE A 268 -18.26 -0.80 -9.30
CA ILE A 268 -18.15 0.61 -8.88
C ILE A 268 -17.60 1.40 -10.05
N LEU A 269 -18.23 2.52 -10.38
CA LEU A 269 -17.74 3.42 -11.44
C LEU A 269 -16.62 4.32 -10.92
N LEU A 270 -15.61 4.50 -11.76
CA LEU A 270 -14.62 5.57 -11.61
C LEU A 270 -14.95 6.74 -12.53
N PRO A 271 -14.60 7.97 -12.13
CA PRO A 271 -14.76 9.10 -13.02
C PRO A 271 -13.84 8.99 -14.25
N ASP A 272 -14.19 9.67 -15.33
CA ASP A 272 -13.45 9.63 -16.59
C ASP A 272 -12.06 10.27 -16.46
N PHE A 273 -11.04 9.57 -16.96
CA PHE A 273 -9.66 10.04 -17.04
C PHE A 273 -9.19 10.14 -18.50
N GLU A 274 -8.28 11.07 -18.76
CA GLU A 274 -7.54 11.20 -20.02
C GLU A 274 -6.05 11.28 -19.69
N ASN A 275 -5.27 10.27 -20.12
CA ASN A 275 -3.82 10.18 -19.84
C ASN A 275 -3.45 10.30 -18.34
N GLY A 276 -4.28 9.68 -17.48
CA GLY A 276 -4.14 9.69 -16.02
C GLY A 276 -4.58 10.99 -15.34
N ILE A 277 -5.15 11.94 -16.09
CA ILE A 277 -5.67 13.21 -15.56
C ILE A 277 -7.20 13.15 -15.62
N ILE A 278 -7.88 13.51 -14.53
CA ILE A 278 -9.35 13.50 -14.53
C ILE A 278 -9.91 14.52 -15.55
N LYS A 279 -11.01 14.17 -16.22
CA LYS A 279 -11.74 15.12 -17.08
C LYS A 279 -12.44 16.17 -16.20
N VAL A 280 -12.20 17.46 -16.50
CA VAL A 280 -12.77 18.58 -15.73
C VAL A 280 -13.45 19.59 -16.64
N PHE A 281 -14.62 20.09 -16.21
CA PHE A 281 -15.23 21.30 -16.73
C PHE A 281 -15.52 22.27 -15.58
N LYS A 282 -14.68 23.30 -15.44
CA LYS A 282 -14.71 24.24 -14.31
C LYS A 282 -14.66 23.50 -12.97
N ASN A 283 -15.77 23.48 -12.22
CA ASN A 283 -15.88 22.83 -10.91
C ASN A 283 -16.45 21.40 -10.98
N ARG A 284 -16.83 20.91 -12.17
CA ARG A 284 -17.37 19.57 -12.36
C ARG A 284 -16.24 18.63 -12.79
N ARG A 285 -16.04 17.54 -12.05
CA ARG A 285 -14.93 16.58 -12.26
C ARG A 285 -15.36 15.11 -12.32
N ARG A 286 -16.60 14.81 -11.91
CA ARG A 286 -17.13 13.43 -11.81
C ARG A 286 -17.98 13.11 -13.05
N PHE A 287 -17.33 13.05 -14.20
CA PHE A 287 -17.94 12.52 -15.44
C PHE A 287 -17.77 11.00 -15.46
N PHE A 288 -18.72 10.27 -16.01
CA PHE A 288 -18.75 8.80 -16.02
C PHE A 288 -19.19 8.27 -17.39
N ASN A 289 -18.80 8.96 -18.47
CA ASN A 289 -19.19 8.61 -19.82
C ASN A 289 -18.46 7.35 -20.31
N ASP A 290 -17.26 7.09 -19.81
CA ASP A 290 -16.40 6.01 -20.30
C ASP A 290 -16.72 4.66 -19.64
N ASP A 291 -17.70 4.61 -18.73
CA ASP A 291 -18.16 3.41 -17.99
C ASP A 291 -17.03 2.59 -17.36
N VAL A 292 -15.96 3.25 -16.93
CA VAL A 292 -14.80 2.58 -16.32
C VAL A 292 -15.17 2.00 -14.96
N LYS A 293 -15.07 0.67 -14.85
CA LYS A 293 -15.38 -0.07 -13.62
C LYS A 293 -14.11 -0.30 -12.81
N LEU A 294 -14.11 0.16 -11.56
CA LEU A 294 -12.99 0.02 -10.63
C LEU A 294 -12.53 -1.44 -10.52
N ASN A 295 -13.47 -2.36 -10.28
CA ASN A 295 -13.22 -3.79 -10.09
C ASN A 295 -12.63 -4.48 -11.33
N GLU A 296 -12.76 -3.91 -12.53
CA GLU A 296 -12.12 -4.45 -13.73
C GLU A 296 -10.68 -3.96 -13.87
N ILE A 297 -10.40 -2.69 -13.54
CA ILE A 297 -9.06 -2.10 -13.72
C ILE A 297 -8.12 -2.32 -12.54
N LEU A 298 -8.67 -2.51 -11.33
CA LEU A 298 -7.91 -2.55 -10.09
C LEU A 298 -6.81 -3.63 -10.09
N PRO A 299 -7.02 -4.88 -10.57
CA PRO A 299 -5.98 -5.90 -10.54
C PRO A 299 -4.76 -5.52 -11.36
N ALA A 300 -4.98 -4.99 -12.57
CA ALA A 300 -3.91 -4.54 -13.45
C ALA A 300 -3.17 -3.33 -12.86
N MET A 301 -3.90 -2.37 -12.30
CA MET A 301 -3.33 -1.18 -11.66
C MET A 301 -2.44 -1.54 -10.46
N ILE A 302 -2.90 -2.45 -9.59
CA ILE A 302 -2.11 -2.92 -8.43
C ILE A 302 -0.88 -3.69 -8.89
N THR A 303 -1.03 -4.52 -9.93
CA THR A 303 0.09 -5.29 -10.49
C THR A 303 1.15 -4.36 -11.10
N ASP A 304 0.77 -3.37 -11.92
CA ASP A 304 1.71 -2.37 -12.45
C ASP A 304 2.41 -1.62 -11.33
N PHE A 305 1.64 -1.13 -10.34
CA PHE A 305 2.19 -0.43 -9.20
C PHE A 305 3.22 -1.27 -8.43
N TRP A 306 2.91 -2.54 -8.12
CA TRP A 306 3.83 -3.42 -7.42
C TRP A 306 5.03 -3.86 -8.27
N MET A 307 4.88 -4.02 -9.58
CA MET A 307 6.02 -4.26 -10.47
C MET A 307 6.98 -3.07 -10.45
N ARG A 308 6.46 -1.84 -10.50
CA ARG A 308 7.25 -0.62 -10.40
C ARG A 308 7.89 -0.46 -9.02
N LEU A 309 7.16 -0.78 -7.95
CA LEU A 309 7.66 -0.79 -6.58
C LEU A 309 8.84 -1.75 -6.44
N LYS A 310 8.64 -3.00 -6.86
CA LYS A 310 9.66 -4.04 -6.88
C LYS A 310 10.92 -3.56 -7.59
N LEU A 311 10.80 -3.06 -8.82
CA LEU A 311 11.94 -2.57 -9.60
C LEU A 311 12.63 -1.37 -8.92
N THR A 312 11.85 -0.48 -8.29
CA THR A 312 12.41 0.66 -7.56
C THR A 312 13.24 0.19 -6.36
N LEU A 313 12.72 -0.76 -5.58
CA LEU A 313 13.43 -1.34 -4.44
C LEU A 313 14.68 -2.11 -4.87
N GLU A 314 14.61 -2.86 -5.97
CA GLU A 314 15.79 -3.51 -6.57
C GLU A 314 16.86 -2.47 -6.95
N ASN A 315 16.47 -1.35 -7.58
CA ASN A 315 17.43 -0.29 -7.91
C ASN A 315 18.06 0.37 -6.67
N ILE A 316 17.29 0.53 -5.58
CA ILE A 316 17.83 0.98 -4.29
C ILE A 316 18.83 -0.04 -3.72
N GLU A 317 18.56 -1.34 -3.91
CA GLU A 317 19.46 -2.43 -3.51
C GLU A 317 20.81 -2.39 -4.27
N PHE A 318 20.89 -1.73 -5.42
CA PHE A 318 22.14 -1.58 -6.19
C PHE A 318 22.94 -0.30 -5.92
N LEU A 319 22.43 0.65 -5.12
CA LEU A 319 23.10 1.93 -4.79
C LEU A 319 24.36 1.82 -3.92
#